data_AF-A0A5C0DVG0-F1
#
_entry.id   AF-A0A5C0DVG0-F1
#
_cell.length_a   1.000
_cell.length_b   1.000
_cell.length_c   1.000
_cell.angle_alpha   90.00
_cell.angle_beta   90.00
_cell.angle_gamma   90.00
#
_symmetry.space_group_name_H-M   'P 1'
#
loop_
_entity.id
_entity.type
_entity.pdbx_description
1 polymer ?
#
loop_
_entity_poly.entity_id
_entity_poly.type
_entity_poly.pdbx_seq_one_letter_code
_entity_poly.pdbx_strand_id
1 'polypeptide(L)'
;MNTDKNEETYPVKFQVDLPPRMLVNFLDKLSLVHKIEILKLREKMLGYDKRVKEIKDGKSIFYGRGKTKPCCQLKFISATKPYEKNHLQCYLWLPLPKRFLRFNKKSGIGRIYLQCDPDFQTVTTITYWTQNSRYANKLPMPIDIYLNEVGLDQVNQEIDKLFDLAIQLNLDFSENTMY
;
A
#
# COMPACT_ATOMS: atom_id res chain seq x y z
N MET A 1 26.59 10.61 -41.72
CA MET A 1 26.10 11.33 -40.53
C MET A 1 24.86 10.60 -40.05
N ASN A 2 25.01 9.71 -39.07
CA ASN A 2 23.90 9.04 -38.41
C ASN A 2 23.38 9.98 -37.32
N THR A 3 22.14 10.44 -37.46
CA THR A 3 21.38 11.05 -36.37
C THR A 3 20.63 9.94 -35.66
N ASP A 4 21.19 9.49 -34.54
CA ASP A 4 20.49 8.63 -33.58
C ASP A 4 19.22 9.34 -33.09
N LYS A 5 18.08 8.71 -33.36
CA LYS A 5 16.79 9.07 -32.78
C LYS A 5 16.75 8.44 -31.39
N ASN A 6 16.97 9.26 -30.37
CA ASN A 6 16.56 8.93 -29.00
C ASN A 6 15.03 8.90 -28.96
N GLU A 7 14.45 7.72 -29.19
CA GLU A 7 13.06 7.44 -28.83
C GLU A 7 12.98 7.39 -27.30
N GLU A 8 12.56 8.51 -26.71
CA GLU A 8 12.04 8.53 -25.34
C GLU A 8 10.84 7.57 -25.28
N THR A 9 11.10 6.36 -24.79
CA THR A 9 10.07 5.35 -24.53
C THR A 9 9.26 5.80 -23.33
N TYR A 10 8.19 6.55 -23.57
CA TYR A 10 7.19 6.85 -22.55
C TYR A 10 6.64 5.53 -22.01
N PRO A 11 6.61 5.31 -20.68
CA PRO A 11 6.09 4.07 -20.11
C PRO A 11 4.63 3.91 -20.56
N VAL A 12 4.33 2.76 -21.17
CA VAL A 12 2.99 2.39 -21.60
C VAL A 12 2.07 2.49 -20.38
N LYS A 13 1.25 3.55 -20.30
CA LYS A 13 0.20 3.66 -19.29
C LYS A 13 -0.80 2.54 -19.55
N PHE A 14 -0.79 1.51 -18.72
CA PHE A 14 -1.81 0.46 -18.78
C PHE A 14 -3.17 1.10 -18.51
N GLN A 15 -4.14 0.85 -19.38
CA GLN A 15 -5.50 1.33 -19.17
C GLN A 15 -6.09 0.60 -17.96
N VAL A 16 -6.35 1.35 -16.89
CA VAL A 16 -6.88 0.80 -15.65
C VAL A 16 -8.40 0.67 -15.78
N ASP A 17 -8.93 -0.53 -15.52
CA ASP A 17 -10.36 -0.81 -15.54
C ASP A 17 -11.14 0.11 -14.59
N LEU A 18 -12.45 0.27 -14.83
CA LEU A 18 -13.32 1.03 -13.94
C LEU A 18 -13.28 0.50 -12.49
N PRO A 19 -13.34 1.40 -11.49
CA PRO A 19 -13.41 1.00 -10.08
C PRO A 19 -14.55 0.03 -9.81
N PRO A 20 -14.35 -0.96 -8.93
CA PRO A 20 -15.38 -1.94 -8.63
C PRO A 20 -16.49 -1.29 -7.82
N ARG A 21 -17.73 -1.74 -8.02
CA ARG A 21 -18.92 -1.15 -7.37
C ARG A 21 -18.79 -1.00 -5.85
N MET A 22 -18.13 -1.94 -5.18
CA MET A 22 -17.84 -1.85 -3.74
C MET A 22 -16.98 -0.64 -3.39
N LEU A 23 -15.94 -0.36 -4.18
CA LEU A 23 -15.10 0.81 -3.99
C LEU A 23 -15.93 2.07 -4.23
N VAL A 24 -16.66 2.15 -5.34
CA VAL A 24 -17.53 3.29 -5.66
C VAL A 24 -18.49 3.60 -4.52
N ASN A 25 -19.23 2.59 -4.05
CA ASN A 25 -20.18 2.72 -2.94
C ASN A 25 -19.52 3.18 -1.63
N PHE A 26 -18.25 2.87 -1.41
CA PHE A 26 -17.51 3.34 -0.24
C PHE A 26 -17.01 4.78 -0.43
N LEU A 27 -16.46 5.09 -1.61
CA LEU A 27 -15.97 6.42 -1.98
C LEU A 27 -17.06 7.49 -1.87
N ASP A 28 -18.31 7.14 -2.16
CA ASP A 28 -19.45 8.07 -2.04
C ASP A 28 -19.77 8.45 -0.58
N LYS A 29 -19.13 7.78 0.39
CA LYS A 29 -19.25 8.09 1.83
C LYS A 29 -18.05 8.88 2.38
N LEU A 30 -17.10 9.24 1.52
CA LEU A 30 -15.88 9.97 1.88
C LEU A 30 -15.94 11.41 1.34
N SER A 31 -15.01 12.25 1.80
CA SER A 31 -14.84 13.58 1.19
C SER A 31 -14.30 13.46 -0.24
N LEU A 32 -14.53 14.51 -1.05
CA LEU A 32 -14.05 14.56 -2.43
C LEU A 32 -12.52 14.39 -2.51
N VAL A 33 -11.79 14.98 -1.57
CA VAL A 33 -10.32 14.88 -1.48
C VAL A 33 -9.90 13.41 -1.31
N HIS A 34 -10.45 12.71 -0.32
CA HIS A 34 -10.20 11.27 -0.14
C HIS A 34 -10.52 10.47 -1.40
N LYS A 35 -11.65 10.75 -2.04
CA LYS A 35 -12.07 10.04 -3.26
C LYS A 35 -11.03 10.18 -4.36
N ILE A 36 -10.50 11.38 -4.57
CA ILE A 36 -9.46 11.65 -5.57
C ILE A 36 -8.18 10.89 -5.22
N GLU A 37 -7.70 10.98 -3.98
CA GLU A 37 -6.44 10.34 -3.59
C GLU A 37 -6.49 8.81 -3.67
N ILE A 38 -7.60 8.20 -3.27
CA ILE A 38 -7.78 6.74 -3.38
C ILE A 38 -7.81 6.30 -4.86
N LEU A 39 -8.43 7.09 -5.74
CA LEU A 39 -8.47 6.78 -7.17
C LEU A 39 -7.11 6.94 -7.83
N LYS A 40 -6.33 7.98 -7.47
CA LYS A 40 -4.93 8.14 -7.91
C LYS A 40 -4.07 6.96 -7.49
N LEU A 41 -4.19 6.54 -6.24
CA LEU A 41 -3.47 5.41 -5.68
C LEU A 41 -3.85 4.09 -6.38
N ARG A 42 -5.14 3.89 -6.67
CA ARG A 42 -5.60 2.77 -7.48
C ARG A 42 -5.00 2.78 -8.88
N GLU A 43 -5.01 3.93 -9.55
CA GLU A 43 -4.43 4.10 -10.88
C GLU A 43 -2.93 3.78 -10.86
N LYS A 44 -2.20 4.28 -9.86
CA LYS A 44 -0.79 3.98 -9.65
C LYS A 44 -0.53 2.48 -9.50
N MET A 45 -1.28 1.81 -8.62
CA MET A 45 -1.08 0.39 -8.34
C MET A 45 -1.34 -0.50 -9.56
N LEU A 46 -2.43 -0.24 -10.29
CA LEU A 46 -2.83 -1.05 -11.45
C LEU A 46 -2.09 -0.64 -12.73
N GLY A 47 -1.64 0.61 -12.80
CA GLY A 47 -0.86 1.15 -13.91
C GLY A 47 0.63 0.84 -13.83
N TYR A 48 1.13 0.32 -12.71
CA TYR A 48 2.56 0.04 -12.54
C TYR A 48 3.03 -1.19 -13.35
N ASP A 49 2.32 -2.33 -13.24
CA ASP A 49 2.66 -3.57 -13.95
C ASP A 49 1.39 -4.42 -14.14
N LYS A 50 1.20 -4.97 -15.34
CA LYS A 50 0.04 -5.83 -15.72
C LYS A 50 -0.19 -7.05 -14.81
N ARG A 51 0.82 -7.48 -14.06
CA ARG A 51 0.74 -8.59 -13.10
C ARG A 51 0.04 -8.17 -11.81
N VAL A 52 0.02 -6.88 -11.48
CA VAL A 52 -0.69 -6.33 -10.32
C VAL A 52 -2.19 -6.30 -10.63
N LYS A 53 -2.98 -6.95 -9.79
CA LYS A 53 -4.43 -7.07 -9.92
C LYS A 53 -5.13 -6.50 -8.71
N GLU A 54 -6.34 -6.01 -8.94
CA GLU A 54 -7.27 -5.63 -7.89
C GLU A 54 -8.11 -6.84 -7.46
N ILE A 55 -8.06 -7.18 -6.18
CA ILE A 55 -8.66 -8.39 -5.62
C ILE A 55 -9.59 -8.01 -4.48
N LYS A 56 -10.89 -8.29 -4.65
CA LYS A 56 -11.94 -7.96 -3.68
C LYS A 56 -12.05 -9.05 -2.63
N ASP A 57 -12.16 -8.67 -1.36
CA ASP A 57 -12.37 -9.60 -0.26
C ASP A 57 -13.07 -8.94 0.93
N GLY A 58 -14.36 -9.22 1.09
CA GLY A 58 -15.18 -8.68 2.18
C GLY A 58 -15.16 -7.14 2.23
N LYS A 59 -14.61 -6.58 3.31
CA LYS A 59 -14.44 -5.12 3.51
C LYS A 59 -13.08 -4.60 3.06
N SER A 60 -12.35 -5.35 2.26
CA SER A 60 -11.02 -5.00 1.79
C SER A 60 -10.89 -5.14 0.28
N ILE A 61 -10.02 -4.30 -0.28
CA ILE A 61 -9.44 -4.48 -1.61
C ILE A 61 -7.95 -4.71 -1.43
N PHE A 62 -7.45 -5.76 -2.05
CA PHE A 62 -6.04 -6.07 -2.12
C PHE A 62 -5.51 -5.73 -3.50
N TYR A 63 -4.28 -5.24 -3.56
CA TYR A 63 -3.53 -5.09 -4.79
C TYR A 63 -2.30 -5.99 -4.73
N GLY A 64 -2.01 -6.66 -5.84
CA GLY A 64 -0.83 -7.52 -5.96
C GLY A 64 -1.05 -8.63 -6.99
N ARG A 65 -0.16 -9.62 -7.02
CA ARG A 65 -0.20 -10.70 -8.03
C ARG A 65 -1.21 -11.81 -7.74
N GLY A 66 -1.95 -11.69 -6.63
CA GLY A 66 -2.95 -12.64 -6.17
C GLY A 66 -3.20 -12.49 -4.68
N LYS A 67 -4.19 -13.23 -4.15
CA LYS A 67 -4.58 -13.18 -2.73
C LYS A 67 -3.43 -13.49 -1.76
N THR A 68 -2.48 -14.33 -2.17
CA THR A 68 -1.36 -14.78 -1.35
C THR A 68 -0.10 -13.93 -1.50
N LYS A 69 -0.07 -12.99 -2.46
CA LYS A 69 1.05 -12.08 -2.73
C LYS A 69 0.56 -10.63 -2.86
N PRO A 70 -0.10 -10.05 -1.85
CA PRO A 70 -0.48 -8.64 -1.85
C PRO A 70 0.75 -7.74 -1.67
N CYS A 71 0.73 -6.57 -2.29
CA CYS A 71 1.61 -5.43 -2.00
C CYS A 71 0.87 -4.35 -1.20
N CYS A 72 -0.45 -4.22 -1.37
CA CYS A 72 -1.27 -3.27 -0.64
C CYS A 72 -2.62 -3.88 -0.24
N GLN A 73 -3.17 -3.41 0.87
CA GLN A 73 -4.55 -3.63 1.29
C GLN A 73 -5.19 -2.28 1.65
N LEU A 74 -6.33 -2.02 1.03
CA LEU A 74 -7.24 -0.94 1.41
C LEU A 74 -8.42 -1.57 2.16
N LYS A 75 -8.55 -1.27 3.46
CA LYS A 75 -9.64 -1.78 4.30
C LYS A 75 -10.63 -0.68 4.65
N PHE A 76 -11.89 -0.93 4.32
CA PHE A 76 -13.00 0.00 4.52
C PHE A 76 -13.52 -0.07 5.95
N ILE A 77 -13.34 1.01 6.71
CA ILE A 77 -13.84 1.14 8.06
C ILE A 77 -15.07 2.03 8.05
N SER A 78 -16.21 1.41 8.34
CA SER A 78 -17.45 2.15 8.57
C SER A 78 -17.45 2.74 9.98
N ALA A 79 -17.95 3.96 10.11
CA ALA A 79 -18.24 4.55 11.41
C ALA A 79 -19.22 3.64 12.18
N THR A 80 -18.88 3.32 13.43
CA THR A 80 -19.76 2.55 14.32
C THR A 80 -20.46 3.42 15.34
N LYS A 81 -19.95 4.63 15.55
CA LYS A 81 -20.45 5.60 16.52
C LYS A 81 -20.66 6.97 15.85
N PRO A 82 -21.55 7.83 16.38
CA PRO A 82 -21.90 9.11 15.75
C PRO A 82 -20.73 10.08 15.54
N TYR A 83 -19.70 9.98 16.40
CA TYR A 83 -18.51 10.84 16.33
C TYR A 83 -17.40 10.28 15.42
N GLU A 84 -17.56 9.05 14.94
CA GLU A 84 -16.59 8.42 14.04
C GLU A 84 -16.93 8.74 12.59
N LYS A 85 -15.91 8.89 11.74
CA LYS A 85 -16.07 9.02 10.30
C LYS A 85 -15.67 7.72 9.62
N ASN A 86 -16.34 7.43 8.50
CA ASN A 86 -15.87 6.38 7.60
C ASN A 86 -14.45 6.74 7.15
N HIS A 87 -13.54 5.78 7.20
CA HIS A 87 -12.15 6.01 6.80
C HIS A 87 -11.55 4.74 6.22
N LEU A 88 -10.41 4.92 5.57
CA LEU A 88 -9.64 3.83 4.98
C LEU A 88 -8.42 3.53 5.83
N GLN A 89 -8.23 2.25 6.10
CA GLN A 89 -6.96 1.76 6.62
C GLN A 89 -6.12 1.26 5.46
N CYS A 90 -4.92 1.80 5.32
CA CYS A 90 -3.96 1.40 4.32
C CYS A 90 -2.93 0.46 4.93
N TYR A 91 -2.64 -0.65 4.27
CA TYR A 91 -1.55 -1.52 4.64
C TYR A 91 -0.68 -1.81 3.43
N LEU A 92 0.64 -1.80 3.62
CA LEU A 92 1.63 -2.19 2.63
C LEU A 92 2.43 -3.41 3.10
N TRP A 93 2.91 -4.21 2.16
CA TRP A 93 3.88 -5.28 2.44
C TRP A 93 5.28 -4.76 2.17
N LEU A 94 5.99 -4.42 3.26
CA LEU A 94 7.29 -3.77 3.21
C LEU A 94 8.33 -4.55 4.04
N PRO A 95 9.64 -4.33 3.83
CA PRO A 95 10.70 -4.97 4.60
C PRO A 95 10.59 -4.65 6.09
N LEU A 96 10.84 -5.66 6.92
CA LEU A 96 10.85 -5.54 8.36
C LEU A 96 12.24 -5.16 8.85
N PRO A 97 12.33 -4.23 9.81
CA PRO A 97 13.55 -3.96 10.55
C PRO A 97 14.16 -5.25 11.13
N LYS A 98 15.49 -5.32 11.19
CA LYS A 98 16.24 -6.50 11.68
C LYS A 98 15.73 -7.02 13.03
N ARG A 99 15.40 -6.11 13.96
CA ARG A 99 14.84 -6.43 15.28
C ARG A 99 13.48 -7.13 15.25
N PHE A 100 12.73 -6.97 14.15
CA PHE A 100 11.43 -7.60 13.92
C PHE A 100 11.48 -8.82 13.00
N LEU A 101 12.63 -9.13 12.39
CA LEU A 101 12.80 -10.36 11.61
C LEU A 101 12.51 -11.61 12.42
N ARG A 102 12.61 -11.57 13.76
CA ARG A 102 12.18 -12.68 14.63
C ARG A 102 10.72 -13.10 14.41
N PHE A 103 9.87 -12.20 13.95
CA PHE A 103 8.46 -12.44 13.66
C PHE A 103 8.21 -12.89 12.22
N ASN A 104 9.12 -12.63 11.29
CA ASN A 104 9.08 -13.17 9.93
C ASN A 104 10.49 -13.38 9.35
N LYS A 105 11.14 -14.47 9.78
CA LYS A 105 12.53 -14.77 9.41
C LYS A 105 12.70 -15.19 7.94
N LYS A 106 11.62 -15.64 7.29
CA LYS A 106 11.70 -16.30 5.98
C LYS A 106 11.69 -15.31 4.82
N SER A 107 10.81 -14.32 4.85
CA SER A 107 10.75 -13.31 3.77
C SER A 107 11.32 -11.95 4.18
N GLY A 108 11.44 -11.68 5.48
CA GLY A 108 11.77 -10.34 5.96
C GLY A 108 10.77 -9.25 5.54
N ILE A 109 9.61 -9.61 4.97
CA ILE A 109 8.54 -8.68 4.57
C ILE A 109 7.37 -8.83 5.54
N GLY A 110 6.79 -7.73 5.99
CA GLY A 110 5.62 -7.74 6.86
C GLY A 110 4.54 -6.78 6.41
N ARG A 111 3.32 -7.01 6.92
CA ARG A 111 2.20 -6.11 6.72
C ARG A 111 2.32 -4.90 7.65
N ILE A 112 2.48 -3.73 7.06
CA ILE A 112 2.66 -2.46 7.73
C ILE A 112 1.41 -1.62 7.51
N TYR A 113 0.78 -1.16 8.59
CA TYR A 113 -0.28 -0.16 8.61
C TYR A 113 0.31 1.23 8.39
N LEU A 114 -0.27 1.99 7.46
CA LEU A 114 0.00 3.41 7.29
C LEU A 114 -1.20 4.17 7.87
N GLN A 115 -0.93 4.95 8.91
CA GLN A 115 -1.83 5.99 9.34
C GLN A 115 -1.51 7.24 8.53
N CYS A 116 -2.50 7.72 7.78
CA CYS A 116 -2.39 8.95 7.02
C CYS A 116 -3.14 10.07 7.73
N ASP A 117 -2.83 11.30 7.34
CA ASP A 117 -3.63 12.48 7.66
C ASP A 117 -5.07 12.35 7.11
N PRO A 118 -6.00 13.21 7.56
CA PRO A 118 -7.39 13.20 7.09
C PRO A 118 -7.57 13.49 5.60
N ASP A 119 -6.52 13.86 4.86
CA ASP A 119 -6.59 14.06 3.41
C ASP A 119 -5.93 12.91 2.64
N PHE A 120 -5.38 11.92 3.35
CA PHE A 120 -4.71 10.74 2.81
C PHE A 120 -3.49 11.08 1.93
N GLN A 121 -2.84 12.22 2.19
CA GLN A 121 -1.68 12.70 1.44
C GLN A 121 -0.37 12.42 2.16
N THR A 122 -0.36 12.60 3.48
CA THR A 122 0.83 12.42 4.30
C THR A 122 0.68 11.24 5.24
N VAL A 123 1.75 10.47 5.39
CA VAL A 123 1.80 9.40 6.39
C VAL A 123 2.18 10.01 7.74
N THR A 124 1.26 9.99 8.69
CA THR A 124 1.49 10.50 10.05
C THR A 124 2.22 9.48 10.92
N THR A 125 1.88 8.20 10.76
CA THR A 125 2.44 7.11 11.58
C THR A 125 2.51 5.84 10.76
N ILE A 126 3.60 5.09 10.92
CA ILE A 126 3.75 3.76 10.38
C ILE A 126 3.68 2.76 11.51
N THR A 127 3.00 1.63 11.31
CA THR A 127 2.98 0.56 12.33
C THR A 127 2.99 -0.84 11.76
N TYR A 128 3.78 -1.72 12.38
CA TYR A 128 3.82 -3.13 12.04
C TYR A 128 2.61 -3.86 12.63
N TRP A 129 1.89 -4.57 11.76
CA TRP A 129 0.78 -5.41 12.17
C TRP A 129 1.18 -6.89 12.09
N THR A 130 1.15 -7.60 13.23
CA THR A 130 1.36 -9.06 13.26
C THR A 130 0.05 -9.76 13.59
N GLN A 131 -0.30 -10.78 12.80
CA GLN A 131 -1.51 -11.61 13.03
C GLN A 131 -1.48 -12.33 14.39
N ASN A 132 -0.29 -12.61 14.92
CA ASN A 132 -0.08 -13.36 16.16
C ASN A 132 0.30 -12.48 17.36
N SER A 133 0.19 -11.16 17.22
CA SER A 133 0.46 -10.27 18.34
C SER A 133 -0.57 -10.53 19.44
N ARG A 134 -0.13 -10.96 20.62
CA ARG A 134 -0.94 -10.90 21.85
C ARG A 134 -1.45 -9.46 22.15
N TYR A 135 -0.95 -8.48 21.40
CA TYR A 135 -1.31 -7.07 21.41
C TYR A 135 -2.11 -6.65 20.16
N ALA A 136 -2.67 -7.57 19.37
CA ALA A 136 -3.59 -7.21 18.27
C ALA A 136 -4.78 -6.35 18.75
N ASN A 137 -5.11 -6.46 20.05
CA ASN A 137 -6.13 -5.64 20.74
C ASN A 137 -5.54 -4.48 21.57
N LYS A 138 -4.21 -4.42 21.76
CA LYS A 138 -3.50 -3.34 22.47
C LYS A 138 -2.67 -2.60 21.44
N LEU A 139 -3.28 -1.61 20.81
CA LEU A 139 -2.76 -0.60 19.87
C LEU A 139 -1.54 -1.01 19.00
N PRO A 140 -1.58 -0.74 17.68
CA PRO A 140 -0.39 -0.86 16.83
C PRO A 140 0.85 -0.26 17.54
N MET A 141 1.91 -1.05 17.79
CA MET A 141 3.13 -0.54 18.46
C MET A 141 3.66 0.64 17.63
N PRO A 142 3.61 1.90 18.12
CA PRO A 142 4.04 3.04 17.33
C PRO A 142 5.47 2.81 16.84
N ILE A 143 5.63 2.81 15.52
CA ILE A 143 6.91 2.58 14.85
C ILE A 143 7.46 3.95 14.39
N ASP A 144 7.18 5.01 15.15
CA ASP A 144 7.73 6.36 14.88
C ASP A 144 9.27 6.36 14.88
N ILE A 145 9.89 5.40 15.59
CA ILE A 145 11.36 5.24 15.70
C ILE A 145 11.99 4.61 14.43
N TYR A 146 11.20 4.15 13.46
CA TYR A 146 11.68 3.23 12.42
C TYR A 146 11.72 3.81 11.03
N LEU A 147 11.14 4.99 10.79
CA LEU A 147 11.26 5.65 9.50
C LEU A 147 12.76 5.77 9.15
N ASN A 148 13.61 6.16 10.10
CA ASN A 148 15.05 6.30 9.88
C ASN A 148 15.75 4.96 9.56
N GLU A 149 15.36 3.85 10.19
CA GLU A 149 16.02 2.55 10.03
C GLU A 149 15.79 1.90 8.66
N VAL A 150 14.69 2.23 7.99
CA VAL A 150 14.39 1.82 6.61
C VAL A 150 14.65 2.93 5.59
N GLY A 151 15.30 4.04 6.00
CA GLY A 151 15.62 5.18 5.11
C GLY A 151 14.43 6.04 4.71
N LEU A 152 13.38 6.05 5.54
CA LEU A 152 12.12 6.77 5.35
C LEU A 152 11.99 8.04 6.23
N ASP A 153 13.06 8.52 6.90
CA ASP A 153 12.96 9.64 7.83
C ASP A 153 12.93 11.02 7.19
N GLN A 154 11.91 11.78 7.58
CA GLN A 154 11.61 13.19 7.27
C GLN A 154 11.48 13.59 5.79
N VAL A 155 12.16 12.92 4.86
CA VAL A 155 12.18 13.22 3.41
C VAL A 155 11.23 12.30 2.60
N ASN A 156 10.66 11.27 3.25
CA ASN A 156 9.86 10.21 2.61
C ASN A 156 8.42 10.08 3.16
N GLN A 157 7.83 11.19 3.62
CA GLN A 157 6.41 11.25 4.00
C GLN A 157 5.45 11.17 2.79
N GLU A 158 5.98 11.21 1.57
CA GLU A 158 5.23 11.02 0.34
C GLU A 158 4.77 9.56 0.25
N ILE A 159 3.47 9.36 0.52
CA ILE A 159 2.80 8.06 0.44
C ILE A 159 3.15 7.32 -0.86
N ASP A 160 3.30 8.05 -1.95
CA ASP A 160 3.66 7.55 -3.27
C ASP A 160 4.91 6.69 -3.30
N LYS A 161 6.01 7.09 -2.65
CA LYS A 161 7.27 6.33 -2.68
C LYS A 161 7.15 4.98 -1.96
N LEU A 162 6.35 4.94 -0.89
CA LEU A 162 6.07 3.69 -0.17
C LEU A 162 5.31 2.70 -1.04
N PHE A 163 4.37 3.23 -1.83
CA PHE A 163 3.63 2.44 -2.80
C PHE A 163 4.56 1.90 -3.90
N ASP A 164 5.44 2.73 -4.45
CA ASP A 164 6.43 2.28 -5.44
C ASP A 164 7.31 1.15 -4.89
N LEU A 165 7.86 1.33 -3.68
CA LEU A 165 8.67 0.32 -3.01
C LEU A 165 7.89 -0.99 -2.79
N ALA A 166 6.64 -0.90 -2.33
CA ALA A 166 5.80 -2.08 -2.10
C ALA A 166 5.51 -2.84 -3.40
N ILE A 167 5.31 -2.13 -4.52
CA ILE A 167 5.09 -2.75 -5.83
C ILE A 167 6.38 -3.40 -6.31
N GLN A 168 7.52 -2.69 -6.29
CA GLN A 168 8.83 -3.21 -6.72
C GLN A 168 9.17 -4.51 -6.01
N LEU A 169 9.12 -4.51 -4.67
CA LEU A 169 9.40 -5.71 -3.88
C LEU A 169 8.45 -6.87 -4.21
N ASN A 170 7.18 -6.58 -4.52
CA ASN A 170 6.22 -7.61 -4.89
C ASN A 170 6.54 -8.26 -6.24
N LEU A 171 7.10 -7.49 -7.17
CA LEU A 171 7.53 -7.98 -8.49
C LEU A 171 8.87 -8.73 -8.39
N ASP A 172 9.86 -8.16 -7.71
CA ASP A 172 11.23 -8.69 -7.60
C ASP A 172 11.28 -10.04 -6.84
N PHE A 173 10.38 -10.23 -5.86
CA PHE A 173 10.26 -11.52 -5.17
C PHE A 173 9.93 -12.71 -6.08
N SER A 174 9.57 -12.49 -7.35
CA SER A 174 9.34 -13.57 -8.31
C SER A 174 10.56 -14.02 -9.10
N GLU A 175 11.55 -13.15 -9.27
CA GLU A 175 12.72 -13.46 -10.09
C GLU A 175 13.75 -14.28 -9.30
N ASN A 176 13.78 -14.11 -7.97
CA ASN A 176 14.68 -14.83 -7.08
C ASN A 176 14.16 -16.19 -6.56
N THR A 177 13.06 -16.74 -7.11
CA THR A 177 12.56 -18.09 -6.72
C THR A 177 12.79 -19.19 -7.76
N MET A 178 13.74 -18.99 -8.69
CA MET A 178 14.07 -19.96 -9.74
C MET A 178 15.41 -20.70 -9.53
N TYR A 179 15.80 -20.94 -8.27
CA TYR A 179 16.93 -21.81 -7.92
C TYR A 179 16.52 -22.84 -6.86
#